data_AF-A0A3N5WU20-F1
#
_entry.id   AF-A0A3N5WU20-F1
#
_cell.length_a   1.000
_cell.length_b   1.000
_cell.length_c   1.000
_cell.angle_alpha   90.00
_cell.angle_beta   90.00
_cell.angle_gamma   90.00
#
_symmetry.space_group_name_H-M   'P 1'
#
loop_
_entity.id
_entity.type
_entity.pdbx_description
1 polymer ?
#
loop_
_entity_poly.entity_id
_entity_poly.type
_entity_poly.pdbx_seq_one_letter_code
_entity_poly.pdbx_strand_id
1 'polypeptide(L)'
;MPPVVFLAAYWGSGRFRAFVLAINLPLAAAIQAWRAGGLGFLALYAYGVLPGIFAWPAGLGAIAIGVTAPWRGLALIRRPGFASSRIFVVWNVLGILDLVVAISTGALGSTLASGAAGEVTTGPMAQLPPVLIPAYLVPLFVMLHLTSLFQARRHASSEHKPMAAPAFAEMR
;
A
#
# COMPACT_ATOMS: atom_id res chain seq x y z
N MET A 1 -0.72 14.23 8.59
CA MET A 1 -0.37 13.11 7.68
C MET A 1 -1.54 12.13 7.60
N PRO A 2 -2.20 11.96 6.44
CA PRO A 2 -3.41 11.15 6.32
C PRO A 2 -3.32 9.72 6.90
N PRO A 3 -2.21 8.96 6.73
CA PRO A 3 -2.09 7.62 7.32
C PRO A 3 -2.12 7.63 8.86
N VAL A 4 -1.59 8.69 9.49
CA VAL A 4 -1.62 8.83 10.96
C VAL A 4 -3.04 9.05 11.45
N VAL A 5 -3.78 9.93 10.78
CA VAL A 5 -5.20 10.19 11.10
C VAL A 5 -6.03 8.93 10.89
N PHE A 6 -5.79 8.20 9.80
CA PHE A 6 -6.43 6.92 9.53
C PHE A 6 -6.18 5.90 10.65
N LEU A 7 -4.93 5.74 11.10
CA LEU A 7 -4.59 4.85 12.20
C LEU A 7 -5.25 5.30 13.50
N ALA A 8 -5.15 6.58 13.85
CA ALA A 8 -5.79 7.12 15.05
C ALA A 8 -7.31 6.87 15.05
N ALA A 9 -7.98 7.08 13.92
CA ALA A 9 -9.41 6.80 13.76
C ALA A 9 -9.72 5.29 13.85
N TYR A 10 -8.88 4.43 13.28
CA TYR A 10 -9.04 2.97 13.33
C TYR A 10 -8.99 2.43 14.77
N TRP A 11 -8.10 2.95 15.60
CA TRP A 11 -7.96 2.53 17.00
C TRP A 11 -8.94 3.27 17.93
N GLY A 12 -9.29 4.51 17.63
CA GLY A 12 -10.17 5.34 18.47
C GLY A 12 -11.67 5.17 18.23
N SER A 13 -12.09 4.66 17.06
CA SER A 13 -13.52 4.56 16.71
C SER A 13 -13.92 3.17 16.24
N GLY A 14 -14.80 2.51 16.99
CA GLY A 14 -15.36 1.20 16.63
C GLY A 14 -16.14 1.22 15.31
N ARG A 15 -16.84 2.33 15.01
CA ARG A 15 -17.58 2.52 13.74
C ARG A 15 -16.62 2.61 12.55
N PHE A 16 -15.55 3.40 12.68
CA PHE A 16 -14.56 3.53 11.61
C PHE A 16 -13.79 2.23 11.39
N ARG A 17 -13.43 1.53 12.47
CA ARG A 17 -12.84 0.19 12.39
C ARG A 17 -13.74 -0.79 11.64
N ALA A 18 -15.04 -0.82 11.95
CA ALA A 18 -16.01 -1.68 11.26
C ALA A 18 -16.11 -1.33 9.77
N PHE A 19 -16.12 -0.03 9.43
CA PHE A 19 -16.09 0.43 8.04
C PHE A 19 -14.84 -0.07 7.29
N VAL A 20 -13.65 0.13 7.87
CA VAL A 20 -12.37 -0.31 7.26
C VAL A 20 -12.37 -1.82 7.03
N LEU A 21 -12.88 -2.60 7.99
CA LEU A 21 -12.96 -4.06 7.90
C LEU A 21 -14.07 -4.56 6.96
N ALA A 22 -14.94 -3.68 6.47
CA ALA A 22 -15.98 -4.00 5.48
C ALA A 22 -15.58 -3.65 4.05
N ILE A 23 -14.41 -3.02 3.85
CA ILE A 23 -13.89 -2.68 2.52
C ILE A 23 -13.68 -3.96 1.70
N ASN A 24 -14.13 -3.94 0.44
CA ASN A 24 -13.94 -5.04 -0.50
C ASN A 24 -12.43 -5.29 -0.73
N LEU A 25 -11.93 -6.40 -0.18
CA LEU A 25 -10.50 -6.74 -0.18
C LEU A 25 -9.94 -6.97 -1.59
N PRO A 26 -10.61 -7.71 -2.51
CA PRO A 26 -10.18 -7.79 -3.90
C PRO A 26 -10.02 -6.44 -4.59
N LEU A 27 -10.97 -5.52 -4.39
CA LEU A 27 -10.93 -4.18 -4.96
C LEU A 27 -9.78 -3.36 -4.35
N ALA A 28 -9.62 -3.41 -3.03
CA ALA A 28 -8.50 -2.73 -2.35
C ALA A 28 -7.13 -3.19 -2.88
N ALA A 29 -6.99 -4.49 -3.16
CA ALA A 29 -5.79 -5.01 -3.83
C ALA A 29 -5.69 -4.54 -5.28
N ALA A 30 -6.78 -4.61 -6.06
CA ALA A 30 -6.79 -4.24 -7.48
C ALA A 30 -6.49 -2.76 -7.74
N ILE A 31 -6.91 -1.85 -6.85
CA ILE A 31 -6.61 -0.41 -6.95
C ILE A 31 -5.10 -0.14 -6.95
N GLN A 32 -4.30 -1.01 -6.32
CA GLN A 32 -2.83 -0.90 -6.37
C GLN A 32 -2.28 -1.03 -7.80
N ALA A 33 -3.05 -1.53 -8.78
CA ALA A 33 -2.64 -1.59 -10.18
C ALA A 33 -2.33 -0.21 -10.78
N TRP A 34 -2.92 0.86 -10.25
CA TRP A 34 -2.62 2.22 -10.67
C TRP A 34 -1.14 2.60 -10.44
N ARG A 35 -0.44 1.87 -9.57
CA ARG A 35 0.99 2.04 -9.31
C ARG A 35 1.87 1.65 -10.50
N ALA A 36 1.33 0.95 -11.51
CA ALA A 36 2.01 0.76 -12.80
C ALA A 36 2.35 2.10 -13.48
N GLY A 37 1.65 3.19 -13.12
CA GLY A 37 2.01 4.56 -13.49
C GLY A 37 3.40 5.02 -13.01
N GLY A 38 4.10 4.24 -12.17
CA GLY A 38 5.50 4.44 -11.82
C GLY A 38 6.47 4.46 -13.02
N LEU A 39 6.06 3.93 -14.18
CA LEU A 39 6.76 4.15 -15.45
C LEU A 39 6.96 5.65 -15.76
N GLY A 40 6.03 6.50 -15.32
CA GLY A 40 6.15 7.95 -15.45
C GLY A 40 7.38 8.51 -14.73
N PHE A 41 7.79 7.94 -13.59
CA PHE A 41 9.00 8.37 -12.91
C PHE A 41 10.26 8.05 -13.71
N LEU A 42 10.31 6.87 -14.32
CA LEU A 42 11.43 6.46 -15.17
C LEU A 42 11.48 7.31 -16.44
N ALA A 43 10.33 7.64 -17.04
CA ALA A 43 10.26 8.54 -18.16
C ALA A 43 10.76 9.95 -17.79
N LEU A 44 10.29 10.51 -16.67
CA LEU A 44 10.75 11.82 -16.19
C LEU A 44 12.24 11.84 -15.87
N TYR A 45 12.82 10.73 -15.39
CA TYR A 45 14.27 10.60 -15.27
C TYR A 45 14.97 10.61 -16.63
N ALA A 46 14.46 9.86 -17.62
CA ALA A 46 15.02 9.83 -18.96
C ALA A 46 15.04 11.21 -19.65
N TYR A 47 14.06 12.07 -19.32
CA TYR A 47 14.01 13.47 -19.79
C TYR A 47 14.78 14.46 -18.89
N GLY A 48 15.50 13.99 -17.87
CA GLY A 48 16.27 14.86 -16.96
C GLY A 48 15.42 15.70 -16.00
N VAL A 49 14.15 15.34 -15.80
CA VAL A 49 13.20 16.10 -14.94
C VAL A 49 13.26 15.64 -13.48
N LEU A 50 13.49 14.35 -13.24
CA LEU A 50 13.59 13.79 -11.89
C LEU A 50 14.96 13.16 -11.65
N PRO A 51 15.50 13.23 -10.41
CA PRO A 51 16.78 12.63 -10.09
C PRO A 51 16.65 11.11 -9.98
N GLY A 52 17.69 10.39 -10.43
CA GLY A 52 17.71 8.94 -10.45
C GLY A 52 17.56 8.29 -9.07
N ILE A 53 18.07 8.94 -8.00
CA ILE A 53 17.95 8.47 -6.61
C ILE A 53 16.48 8.29 -6.18
N PHE A 54 15.57 9.08 -6.73
CA PHE A 54 14.13 8.95 -6.51
C PHE A 54 13.49 8.08 -7.58
N ALA A 55 13.72 8.39 -8.85
CA ALA A 55 12.98 7.82 -9.97
C ALA A 55 13.14 6.30 -10.11
N TRP A 56 14.35 5.77 -9.92
CA TRP A 56 14.61 4.34 -10.01
C TRP A 56 13.87 3.53 -8.95
N PRO A 57 14.09 3.76 -7.65
CA PRO A 57 13.40 2.98 -6.62
C PRO A 57 11.88 3.21 -6.64
N ALA A 58 11.42 4.47 -6.74
CA ALA A 58 9.99 4.78 -6.75
C ALA A 58 9.27 4.21 -8.00
N GLY A 59 9.92 4.23 -9.16
CA GLY A 59 9.38 3.70 -10.40
C GLY A 59 9.29 2.18 -10.39
N LEU A 60 10.42 1.50 -10.14
CA LEU A 60 10.50 0.05 -10.21
C LEU A 60 9.62 -0.65 -9.17
N GLY A 61 9.61 -0.18 -7.92
CA GLY A 61 8.78 -0.79 -6.90
C GLY A 61 7.29 -0.56 -7.16
N ALA A 62 6.90 0.63 -7.62
CA ALA A 62 5.51 0.91 -7.98
C ALA A 62 5.04 0.02 -9.14
N ILE A 63 5.89 -0.21 -10.15
CA ILE A 63 5.61 -1.14 -11.25
C ILE A 63 5.46 -2.57 -10.72
N ALA A 64 6.39 -3.03 -9.86
CA ALA A 64 6.35 -4.39 -9.33
C ALA A 64 5.04 -4.67 -8.56
N ILE A 65 4.62 -3.74 -7.70
CA ILE A 65 3.36 -3.87 -6.95
C ILE A 65 2.16 -3.70 -7.87
N GLY A 66 2.18 -2.70 -8.75
CA GLY A 66 1.06 -2.39 -9.65
C GLY A 66 0.78 -3.51 -10.64
N VAL A 67 1.81 -4.05 -11.28
CA VAL A 67 1.64 -5.17 -12.21
C VAL A 67 1.15 -6.41 -11.47
N THR A 68 1.60 -6.68 -10.24
CA THR A 68 1.15 -7.88 -9.52
C THR A 68 -0.24 -7.75 -8.88
N ALA A 69 -0.77 -6.54 -8.73
CA ALA A 69 -2.03 -6.25 -8.04
C ALA A 69 -3.28 -6.97 -8.60
N PRO A 70 -3.54 -6.99 -9.93
CA PRO A 70 -4.70 -7.71 -10.48
C PRO A 70 -4.67 -9.21 -10.15
N TRP A 71 -3.50 -9.84 -10.17
CA TRP A 71 -3.34 -11.25 -9.79
C TRP A 71 -3.65 -11.48 -8.31
N ARG A 72 -3.29 -10.55 -7.41
CA ARG A 72 -3.66 -10.64 -5.99
C ARG A 72 -5.16 -10.47 -5.78
N GLY A 73 -5.79 -9.50 -6.45
CA GLY A 73 -7.24 -9.31 -6.44
C GLY A 73 -7.97 -10.56 -6.93
N LEU A 74 -7.53 -11.15 -8.04
CA LEU A 74 -8.11 -12.38 -8.59
C LEU A 74 -7.92 -13.58 -7.65
N ALA A 75 -6.75 -13.71 -7.01
CA ALA A 75 -6.50 -14.76 -6.04
C ALA A 75 -7.43 -14.65 -4.82
N LEU A 76 -7.72 -13.43 -4.35
CA LEU A 76 -8.68 -13.19 -3.27
C LEU A 76 -10.11 -13.61 -3.64
N ILE A 77 -10.51 -13.43 -4.90
CA ILE A 77 -11.83 -13.87 -5.39
C ILE A 77 -11.89 -15.40 -5.49
N ARG A 78 -10.84 -16.03 -6.03
CA ARG A 78 -10.83 -17.47 -6.34
C ARG A 78 -10.54 -18.37 -5.14
N ARG A 79 -9.93 -17.83 -4.07
CA ARG A 79 -9.40 -18.64 -2.95
C ARG A 79 -9.72 -17.96 -1.61
N PRO A 80 -10.77 -18.38 -0.89
CA PRO A 80 -11.18 -17.74 0.37
C PRO A 80 -10.07 -17.62 1.43
N GLY A 81 -9.21 -18.63 1.56
CA GLY A 81 -8.07 -18.61 2.50
C GLY A 81 -6.84 -17.83 2.03
N PHE A 82 -6.86 -17.21 0.83
CA PHE A 82 -5.71 -16.46 0.34
C PHE A 82 -5.47 -15.17 1.16
N ALA A 83 -6.53 -14.60 1.74
CA ALA A 83 -6.46 -13.38 2.54
C ALA A 83 -5.60 -13.53 3.81
N SER A 84 -5.54 -14.71 4.42
CA SER A 84 -4.67 -15.01 5.58
C SER A 84 -3.30 -15.59 5.18
N SER A 85 -3.05 -15.78 3.87
CA SER A 85 -1.82 -16.42 3.40
C SER A 85 -0.57 -15.54 3.61
N ARG A 86 0.57 -16.20 3.89
CA ARG A 86 1.88 -15.52 4.02
C ARG A 86 2.22 -14.70 2.77
N ILE A 87 1.87 -15.20 1.58
CA ILE A 87 2.13 -14.51 0.31
C ILE A 87 1.39 -13.17 0.25
N PHE A 88 0.12 -13.15 0.65
CA PHE A 88 -0.68 -11.91 0.64
C PHE A 88 -0.17 -10.90 1.68
N VAL A 89 0.20 -11.37 2.88
CA VAL A 89 0.78 -10.51 3.92
C VAL A 89 2.11 -9.91 3.44
N VAL A 90 3.03 -10.73 2.93
CA VAL A 90 4.33 -10.26 2.41
C VAL A 90 4.14 -9.26 1.28
N TRP A 91 3.21 -9.52 0.35
CA TRP A 91 2.94 -8.59 -0.75
C TRP A 91 2.48 -7.21 -0.26
N ASN A 92 1.61 -7.15 0.76
CA ASN A 92 1.18 -5.88 1.35
C ASN A 92 2.31 -5.16 2.10
N VAL A 93 3.17 -5.90 2.81
CA VAL A 93 4.34 -5.34 3.50
C VAL A 93 5.34 -4.77 2.50
N LEU A 94 5.63 -5.50 1.41
CA LEU A 94 6.48 -5.01 0.32
C LEU A 94 5.88 -3.75 -0.33
N GLY A 95 4.56 -3.71 -0.50
CA GLY A 95 3.86 -2.54 -1.03
C GLY A 95 4.02 -1.29 -0.17
N ILE A 96 3.96 -1.43 1.16
CA ILE A 96 4.22 -0.34 2.11
C ILE A 96 5.70 0.05 2.11
N LEU A 97 6.60 -0.93 2.16
CA LEU A 97 8.04 -0.68 2.18
C LEU A 97 8.48 0.12 0.96
N ASP A 98 7.98 -0.23 -0.21
CA ASP A 98 8.25 0.50 -1.44
C ASP A 98 7.79 1.97 -1.37
N LEU A 99 6.58 2.23 -0.86
CA LEU A 99 6.11 3.61 -0.67
C LEU A 99 6.99 4.38 0.33
N VAL A 100 7.45 3.73 1.40
CA VAL A 100 8.38 4.34 2.37
C VAL A 100 9.72 4.65 1.70
N VAL A 101 10.25 3.74 0.88
CA VAL A 101 11.49 3.97 0.12
C VAL A 101 11.31 5.16 -0.82
N ALA A 102 10.22 5.22 -1.59
CA ALA A 102 9.94 6.32 -2.51
C ALA A 102 9.84 7.68 -1.80
N ILE A 103 9.15 7.75 -0.65
CA ILE A 103 9.08 8.99 0.15
C ILE A 103 10.47 9.36 0.67
N SER A 104 11.20 8.38 1.21
CA SER A 104 12.52 8.61 1.82
C SER A 104 13.53 9.09 0.78
N THR A 105 13.60 8.44 -0.38
CA THR A 105 14.51 8.86 -1.45
C THR A 105 14.09 10.20 -2.07
N GLY A 106 12.78 10.46 -2.15
CA GLY A 106 12.25 11.75 -2.59
C GLY A 106 12.66 12.89 -1.67
N ALA A 107 12.51 12.70 -0.37
CA ALA A 107 12.90 13.64 0.67
C ALA A 107 14.43 13.82 0.72
N LEU A 108 15.18 12.72 0.67
CA LEU A 108 16.65 12.75 0.62
C LEU A 108 17.14 13.55 -0.59
N GLY A 109 16.57 13.32 -1.77
CA GLY A 109 16.87 14.09 -2.98
C GLY A 109 16.59 15.58 -2.83
N SER A 110 15.52 15.96 -2.12
CA SER A 110 15.26 17.38 -1.80
C SER A 110 16.27 17.94 -0.80
N THR A 111 16.62 17.19 0.24
CA THR A 111 17.53 17.67 1.30
C THR A 111 18.98 17.80 0.86
N LEU A 112 19.39 17.00 -0.13
CA LEU A 112 20.75 17.01 -0.68
C LEU A 112 20.90 17.99 -1.85
N ALA A 113 19.80 18.64 -2.28
CA ALA A 113 19.85 19.62 -3.36
C ALA A 113 20.71 20.83 -2.92
N SER A 114 21.69 21.17 -3.74
CA SER A 114 22.59 22.32 -3.54
C SER A 114 21.93 23.67 -3.83
N GLY A 115 20.83 23.67 -4.59
CA GLY A 115 20.16 24.87 -5.07
C GLY A 115 20.87 25.52 -6.27
N ALA A 116 21.84 24.83 -6.87
CA ALA A 116 22.54 25.32 -8.06
C ALA A 116 21.57 25.49 -9.24
N ALA A 117 21.82 26.52 -10.06
CA ALA A 117 21.01 26.76 -11.25
C ALA A 117 21.09 25.57 -12.21
N GLY A 118 19.93 25.00 -12.58
CA GLY A 118 19.84 23.82 -13.46
C GLY A 118 19.98 22.47 -12.75
N GLU A 119 20.07 22.45 -11.41
CA GLU A 119 20.09 21.20 -10.65
C GLU A 119 18.77 20.43 -10.78
N VAL A 120 18.85 19.13 -11.06
CA VAL A 120 17.70 18.23 -11.14
C VAL A 120 17.29 17.79 -9.74
N THR A 121 16.11 18.20 -9.30
CA THR A 121 15.59 17.90 -7.96
C THR A 121 14.23 17.20 -8.03
N THR A 122 13.70 16.80 -6.89
CA THR A 122 12.33 16.27 -6.78
C THR A 122 11.26 17.38 -6.75
N GLY A 123 11.63 18.64 -6.98
CA GLY A 123 10.71 19.79 -7.04
C GLY A 123 9.49 19.60 -7.96
N PRO A 124 9.59 18.97 -9.14
CA PRO A 124 8.42 18.70 -9.99
C PRO A 124 7.32 17.88 -9.31
N MET A 125 7.66 17.06 -8.30
CA MET A 125 6.69 16.29 -7.52
C MET A 125 5.81 17.16 -6.61
N ALA A 126 6.13 18.45 -6.45
CA ALA A 126 5.31 19.43 -5.73
C ALA A 126 4.43 20.28 -6.66
N GLN A 127 4.50 20.07 -7.97
CA GLN A 127 3.74 20.82 -8.97
C GLN A 127 2.62 19.98 -9.58
N LEU A 128 1.61 20.63 -10.15
CA LEU A 128 0.58 19.93 -10.92
C LEU A 128 1.13 19.45 -12.28
N PRO A 129 0.69 18.28 -12.76
CA PRO A 129 -0.11 17.27 -12.07
C PRO A 129 0.61 16.35 -11.03
N PRO A 130 1.96 16.15 -11.01
CA PRO A 130 2.60 15.14 -10.14
C PRO A 130 2.32 15.23 -8.63
N VAL A 131 1.99 16.40 -8.09
CA VAL A 131 1.68 16.61 -6.67
C VAL A 131 0.57 15.70 -6.13
N LEU A 132 -0.35 15.27 -7.00
CA LEU A 132 -1.40 14.31 -6.64
C LEU A 132 -0.82 12.96 -6.17
N ILE A 133 0.38 12.60 -6.61
CA ILE A 133 1.01 11.34 -6.25
C ILE A 133 1.42 11.34 -4.77
N PRO A 134 2.32 12.20 -4.28
CA PRO A 134 2.72 12.21 -2.87
C PRO A 134 1.61 12.73 -1.95
N ALA A 135 0.76 13.66 -2.41
CA ALA A 135 -0.26 14.28 -1.56
C ALA A 135 -1.51 13.40 -1.38
N TYR A 136 -1.86 12.57 -2.36
CA TYR A 136 -3.11 11.81 -2.35
C TYR A 136 -2.91 10.31 -2.59
N LEU A 137 -2.31 9.92 -3.72
CA LEU A 137 -2.22 8.51 -4.10
C LEU A 137 -1.34 7.69 -3.15
N VAL A 138 -0.19 8.21 -2.76
CA VAL A 138 0.72 7.53 -1.82
C VAL A 138 0.03 7.27 -0.47
N PRO A 139 -0.58 8.26 0.21
CA PRO A 139 -1.37 8.02 1.41
C PRO A 139 -2.49 7.00 1.21
N LEU A 140 -3.23 7.10 0.12
CA LEU A 140 -4.33 6.18 -0.21
C LEU A 140 -3.82 4.74 -0.32
N PHE A 141 -2.74 4.51 -1.07
CA PHE A 141 -2.16 3.18 -1.23
C PHE A 141 -1.65 2.58 0.08
N VAL A 142 -1.05 3.39 0.95
CA VAL A 142 -0.67 2.96 2.32
C VAL A 142 -1.91 2.51 3.09
N MET A 143 -2.98 3.32 3.09
CA MET A 143 -4.22 3.00 3.83
C MET A 143 -4.88 1.70 3.31
N LEU A 144 -4.84 1.44 2.01
CA LEU A 144 -5.36 0.21 1.42
C LEU A 144 -4.51 -1.03 1.78
N HIS A 145 -3.18 -0.91 1.82
CA HIS A 145 -2.32 -1.99 2.32
C HIS A 145 -2.54 -2.27 3.81
N LEU A 146 -2.67 -1.22 4.64
CA LEU A 146 -2.99 -1.37 6.06
C LEU A 146 -4.36 -2.04 6.27
N THR A 147 -5.38 -1.60 5.53
CA THR A 147 -6.71 -2.21 5.51
C THR A 147 -6.61 -3.71 5.20
N SER A 148 -5.84 -4.05 4.17
CA SER A 148 -5.65 -5.44 3.75
C SER A 148 -4.97 -6.29 4.82
N LEU A 149 -3.97 -5.73 5.51
CA LEU A 149 -3.29 -6.40 6.62
C LEU A 149 -4.18 -6.56 7.86
N PHE A 150 -5.04 -5.58 8.15
CA PHE A 150 -5.99 -5.68 9.26
C PHE A 150 -7.02 -6.76 9.02
N GLN A 151 -7.56 -6.85 7.81
CA GLN A 151 -8.47 -7.93 7.42
C GLN A 151 -7.74 -9.28 7.45
N ALA A 152 -6.52 -9.38 6.91
CA ALA A 152 -5.73 -10.62 6.94
C ALA A 152 -5.52 -11.16 8.37
N ARG A 153 -5.19 -10.27 9.33
CA ARG A 153 -5.05 -10.62 10.75
C ARG A 153 -6.36 -11.13 11.35
N ARG A 154 -7.48 -10.47 11.04
CA ARG A 154 -8.82 -10.91 11.49
C ARG A 154 -9.18 -12.29 10.97
N HIS A 155 -8.91 -12.58 9.69
CA HIS A 155 -9.17 -13.90 9.11
C HIS A 155 -8.33 -15.00 9.77
N ALA A 156 -7.04 -14.76 10.00
CA ALA A 156 -6.17 -15.71 10.69
C ALA A 156 -6.64 -16.01 12.13
N SER A 157 -7.12 -15.00 12.87
CA SER A 157 -7.66 -15.21 14.21
C SER A 157 -8.97 -16.01 14.22
N SER A 158 -9.81 -15.86 13.19
CA SER A 158 -11.05 -16.65 13.04
C SER A 158 -10.77 -18.11 12.68
N GLU A 159 -9.78 -18.38 11.83
CA GLU A 159 -9.36 -19.74 11.46
C GLU A 159 -8.76 -20.51 12.64
N HIS A 160 -8.14 -19.82 13.61
CA HIS A 160 -7.47 -20.44 14.75
C HIS A 160 -8.37 -20.64 15.98
N LYS A 161 -9.63 -20.18 15.97
CA LYS A 161 -10.56 -20.43 17.08
C LYS A 161 -11.04 -21.89 16.97
N PRO A 162 -10.66 -22.80 17.89
CA PRO A 162 -11.15 -24.18 17.84
C PRO A 162 -12.67 -24.14 17.93
N MET A 163 -13.32 -24.87 17.02
CA MET A 163 -14.75 -25.10 17.05
C MET A 163 -15.05 -25.77 18.39
N ALA A 164 -15.72 -25.07 19.31
CA ALA A 164 -16.11 -25.64 20.58
C ALA A 164 -16.87 -26.93 20.27
N ALA A 165 -16.32 -28.07 20.73
CA ALA A 165 -16.96 -29.37 20.52
C ALA A 165 -18.39 -29.28 21.07
N PRO A 166 -19.40 -29.79 20.35
CA PRO A 166 -20.76 -29.79 20.87
C PRO A 166 -20.76 -30.56 22.18
N ALA A 167 -21.27 -29.93 23.24
CA ALA A 167 -21.46 -30.55 24.54
C ALA A 167 -22.52 -31.65 24.43
N PHE A 168 -22.13 -32.82 23.97
CA PHE A 168 -22.89 -34.05 24.09
C PHE A 168 -22.09 -35.03 24.94
N ALA A 169 -22.26 -34.92 26.25
CA ALA A 169 -22.07 -36.04 27.16
C ALA A 169 -22.84 -35.77 28.45
N GLU A 170 -23.53 -36.81 28.89
CA GLU A 170 -24.12 -37.01 30.23
C GLU A 170 -25.50 -36.39 30.49
N MET A 171 -26.51 -37.07 29.96
CA MET A 171 -27.62 -37.46 30.82
C MET A 171 -27.80 -38.98 30.66
N ARG A 172 -27.23 -39.72 31.62
CA ARG A 172 -27.62 -41.10 31.93
C ARG A 172 -28.99 -41.08 32.59
#